data_AF-A0A392R6S1-F1
#
_entry.id   AF-A0A392R6S1-F1
#
_cell.length_a   1.000
_cell.length_b   1.000
_cell.length_c   1.000
_cell.angle_alpha   90.00
_cell.angle_beta   90.00
_cell.angle_gamma   90.00
#
_symmetry.space_group_name_H-M   'P 1'
#
loop_
_entity.id
_entity.type
_entity.pdbx_description
1 polymer ?
#
loop_
_entity_poly.entity_id
_entity_poly.type
_entity_poly.pdbx_seq_one_letter_code
_entity_poly.pdbx_strand_id
1 'polypeptide(L)'
;MWRNREIHDDNFHRPIDPMQQVLKITNDYYVSKSANNCVVERTRMLQNVGWKPPEEGRVKLNTDCACKDGRNAGCVCILRGSDG
;
A
#
# COMPACT_ATOMS: atom_id res chain seq x y z
N MET A 1 -9.92 2.72 6.61
CA MET A 1 -9.52 3.80 7.55
C MET A 1 -10.58 4.88 7.55
N TRP A 2 -11.63 4.70 8.37
CA TRP A 2 -12.73 5.67 8.46
C TRP A 2 -12.38 6.86 9.36
N ARG A 3 -11.59 6.63 10.42
CA ARG A 3 -11.12 7.69 11.33
C ARG A 3 -10.44 8.86 10.62
N ASN A 4 -9.56 8.59 9.65
CA ASN A 4 -8.91 9.67 8.89
C ASN A 4 -9.89 10.44 7.99
N ARG A 5 -10.92 9.76 7.46
CA ARG A 5 -11.91 10.44 6.61
C ARG A 5 -12.83 11.32 7.45
N GLU A 6 -13.24 10.86 8.63
CA GLU A 6 -14.02 11.68 9.56
C GLU A 6 -13.32 12.98 9.99
N ILE A 7 -11.98 13.01 9.98
CA ILE A 7 -11.20 14.18 10.39
C ILE A 7 -10.97 15.16 9.23
N HIS A 8 -10.99 14.68 7.98
CA HIS A 8 -10.52 15.44 6.82
C HIS A 8 -11.55 15.60 5.70
N ASP A 9 -12.72 14.96 5.83
CA ASP A 9 -13.81 15.01 4.87
C ASP A 9 -15.11 15.32 5.60
N ASP A 10 -15.53 16.58 5.54
CA ASP A 10 -16.71 17.10 6.24
C ASP A 10 -18.02 16.41 5.79
N ASN A 11 -18.02 15.76 4.62
CA ASN A 11 -19.19 15.04 4.11
C ASN A 11 -19.16 13.54 4.44
N PHE A 12 -18.09 13.05 5.08
CA PHE A 12 -17.94 11.64 5.35
C PHE A 12 -18.81 11.18 6.53
N HIS A 13 -19.65 10.19 6.27
CA HIS A 13 -20.46 9.52 7.29
C HIS A 13 -20.09 8.04 7.35
N ARG A 14 -20.05 7.47 8.56
CA ARG A 14 -19.84 6.02 8.71
C ARG A 14 -20.99 5.24 8.08
N PRO A 15 -20.71 4.05 7.53
CA PRO A 15 -21.75 3.11 7.12
C PRO A 15 -22.67 2.73 8.28
N ILE A 16 -23.95 2.50 7.99
CA ILE A 16 -24.95 2.08 8.98
C ILE A 16 -24.60 0.72 9.59
N ASP A 17 -24.01 -0.19 8.80
CA ASP A 17 -23.44 -1.45 9.29
C ASP A 17 -21.94 -1.52 8.95
N PRO A 18 -21.08 -0.98 9.83
CA PRO A 18 -19.64 -0.97 9.63
C PRO A 18 -19.06 -2.39 9.57
N MET A 19 -19.61 -3.34 10.33
CA MET A 19 -19.05 -4.69 10.41
C MET A 19 -19.28 -5.45 9.10
N GLN A 20 -20.48 -5.36 8.52
CA GLN A 20 -20.75 -5.93 7.20
C GLN A 20 -19.90 -5.29 6.11
N GLN A 21 -19.67 -3.98 6.14
CA GLN A 21 -18.77 -3.33 5.18
C GLN A 21 -17.33 -3.85 5.30
N VAL A 22 -16.79 -3.99 6.51
CA VAL A 22 -15.45 -4.53 6.72
C VAL A 22 -15.37 -5.97 6.18
N LEU A 23 -16.37 -6.80 6.47
CA LEU A 23 -16.43 -8.17 5.97
C LEU A 23 -16.45 -8.21 4.44
N LYS A 24 -17.28 -7.38 3.81
CA LYS A 24 -17.38 -7.27 2.35
C LYS A 24 -16.05 -6.86 1.73
N ILE A 25 -15.45 -5.76 2.22
CA ILE A 25 -14.15 -5.26 1.71
C ILE A 25 -13.06 -6.32 1.87
N THR A 26 -13.09 -7.06 2.97
CA THR A 26 -12.14 -8.16 3.23
C THR A 26 -12.32 -9.29 2.20
N ASN A 27 -13.56 -9.69 1.94
CA ASN A 27 -13.86 -10.73 0.96
C ASN A 27 -13.47 -10.30 -0.46
N ASP A 28 -13.84 -9.07 -0.85
CA ASP A 28 -13.49 -8.49 -2.16
C ASP A 28 -11.97 -8.46 -2.35
N TYR A 29 -11.21 -8.14 -1.29
CA TYR A 29 -9.75 -8.20 -1.30
C TYR A 29 -9.22 -9.62 -1.53
N TYR A 30 -9.74 -10.64 -0.83
CA TYR A 30 -9.28 -12.02 -1.00
C TYR A 30 -9.58 -12.58 -2.38
N VAL A 31 -10.76 -12.28 -2.94
CA VAL A 31 -11.15 -12.64 -4.30
C VAL A 31 -10.19 -11.99 -5.30
N SER A 32 -9.98 -10.68 -5.18
CA SER A 32 -9.09 -9.92 -6.07
C SER A 32 -7.64 -10.39 -5.96
N LYS A 33 -7.14 -10.66 -4.75
CA LYS A 33 -5.79 -11.17 -4.50
C LYS A 33 -5.59 -12.54 -5.15
N SER A 34 -6.58 -13.43 -5.03
CA SER A 34 -6.53 -14.76 -5.64
C SER A 34 -6.52 -14.67 -7.16
N ALA A 35 -7.37 -13.81 -7.73
CA ALA A 35 -7.38 -13.55 -9.17
C ALA A 35 -6.04 -12.97 -9.65
N ASN A 36 -5.45 -12.02 -8.92
CA ASN A 36 -4.17 -11.39 -9.27
C ASN A 36 -3.00 -12.38 -9.17
N ASN A 37 -3.06 -13.34 -8.24
CA ASN A 37 -2.08 -14.43 -8.15
C ASN A 37 -2.17 -15.41 -9.34
N CYS A 38 -3.37 -15.66 -9.87
CA CYS A 38 -3.54 -16.49 -11.07
C CYS A 38 -3.15 -15.76 -12.37
N VAL A 39 -3.29 -14.44 -12.42
CA VAL A 39 -3.04 -13.65 -13.64
C VAL A 39 -1.61 -13.11 -13.71
N VAL A 40 -0.92 -12.96 -12.57
CA VAL A 40 0.42 -12.34 -12.53
C VAL A 40 1.43 -13.26 -11.85
N GLU A 41 1.94 -14.23 -12.59
CA GLU A 41 3.27 -14.77 -12.32
C GLU A 41 4.27 -13.62 -12.53
N ARG A 42 4.52 -12.82 -11.49
CA ARG A 42 5.45 -11.69 -11.58
C ARG A 42 6.85 -12.26 -11.76
N THR A 43 7.42 -12.08 -12.95
CA THR A 43 8.86 -12.29 -13.16
C THR A 43 9.62 -11.46 -12.13
N ARG A 44 10.23 -12.13 -11.15
CA ARG A 44 11.11 -11.47 -10.19
C ARG A 44 12.35 -11.02 -10.96
N MET A 45 12.47 -9.72 -11.18
CA MET A 45 13.64 -9.13 -11.80
C MET A 45 14.50 -8.46 -10.74
N LEU A 46 15.80 -8.73 -10.78
CA LEU A 46 16.80 -7.98 -10.03
C LEU A 46 17.02 -6.65 -10.78
N GLN A 47 16.68 -5.53 -10.15
CA GLN A 47 16.95 -4.21 -10.71
C GLN A 47 17.88 -3.43 -9.77
N ASN A 48 19.00 -2.97 -10.29
CA ASN A 48 19.90 -2.08 -9.56
C ASN A 48 19.33 -0.65 -9.64
N VAL A 49 18.70 -0.20 -8.56
CA VAL A 49 18.15 1.16 -8.47
C VAL A 49 19.14 2.05 -7.73
N GLY A 50 19.82 2.92 -8.47
CA GLY A 50 20.64 3.99 -7.88
C GLY A 50 19.78 5.16 -7.39
N TRP A 51 20.26 5.90 -6.39
CA TRP A 51 19.60 7.12 -5.96
C TRP A 51 19.73 8.20 -7.04
N LYS A 52 18.58 8.71 -7.51
CA LYS A 52 18.48 9.93 -8.32
C LYS A 52 17.60 10.91 -7.56
N PRO A 53 18.10 12.07 -7.11
CA PRO A 53 17.28 13.07 -6.42
C PRO A 53 16.05 13.46 -7.25
N PRO A 54 14.88 13.67 -6.62
CA PRO A 54 13.74 14.27 -7.27
C PRO A 54 14.00 15.76 -7.58
N GLU A 55 13.20 16.35 -8.46
CA GLU A 55 13.20 17.80 -8.70
C GLU A 55 12.86 18.56 -7.40
N GLU A 56 13.32 19.80 -7.29
CA GLU A 56 13.03 20.67 -6.15
C GLU A 56 11.51 20.81 -5.95
N GLY A 57 11.06 20.77 -4.68
CA GLY A 57 9.64 20.75 -4.33
C GLY A 57 8.94 19.39 -4.50
N ARG A 58 9.66 18.34 -4.91
CA ARG A 58 9.15 16.96 -4.99
C ARG A 58 9.89 16.07 -3.99
N VAL A 59 9.21 15.01 -3.56
CA VAL A 59 9.78 13.97 -2.70
C VAL A 59 9.75 12.63 -3.42
N LYS A 60 10.75 11.79 -3.16
CA LYS A 60 10.76 10.40 -3.62
C LYS A 60 10.46 9.49 -2.44
N LEU A 61 9.38 8.72 -2.55
CA LEU A 61 9.01 7.66 -1.62
C LEU A 61 9.45 6.33 -2.23
N ASN A 62 10.41 5.65 -1.60
CA ASN A 62 10.71 4.26 -1.90
C ASN A 62 10.13 3.38 -0.79
N THR A 63 9.37 2.36 -1.18
CA THR A 63 8.79 1.38 -0.27
C THR A 63 9.35 0.01 -0.58
N ASP A 64 9.82 -0.70 0.44
CA ASP A 64 10.20 -2.10 0.31
C ASP A 64 9.46 -2.94 1.35
N CYS A 65 9.11 -4.16 0.95
CA CYS A 65 8.43 -5.11 1.80
C CYS A 65 9.21 -6.42 1.81
N ALA A 66 9.71 -6.79 2.98
CA ALA A 66 10.39 -8.04 3.19
C ALA A 66 9.45 -9.04 3.88
N CYS A 67 9.41 -10.27 3.38
CA CYS A 67 8.71 -11.36 4.05
C CYS A 67 9.67 -12.54 4.19
N LYS A 68 9.90 -12.98 5.43
CA LYS A 68 10.71 -14.16 5.71
C LYS A 68 9.80 -15.38 5.82
N ASP A 69 9.97 -16.32 4.87
CA ASP A 69 9.31 -17.63 4.84
C ASP A 69 7.78 -17.60 4.99
N GLY A 70 7.13 -16.51 4.59
CA GLY A 70 5.68 -16.34 4.72
C GLY A 70 5.17 -16.14 6.15
N ARG A 71 6.05 -16.06 7.16
CA ARG A 71 5.66 -15.99 8.59
C ARG A 71 5.70 -14.58 9.13
N ASN A 72 6.77 -13.84 8.81
CA ASN A 72 6.99 -12.50 9.30
C ASN A 72 7.14 -11.56 8.11
N ALA A 73 6.21 -10.62 7.99
CA ALA A 73 6.24 -9.55 7.01
C ALA A 73 6.62 -8.24 7.70
N GLY A 74 7.58 -7.52 7.12
CA GLY A 74 7.96 -6.18 7.51
C GLY A 74 7.86 -5.26 6.30
N CYS A 75 7.46 -4.02 6.54
CA CYS A 75 7.50 -2.97 5.54
C CYS A 75 8.45 -1.87 6.02
N VAL A 76 9.22 -1.33 5.08
CA VAL A 76 10.06 -0.16 5.32
C VAL A 76 9.80 0.84 4.21
N CYS A 77 9.85 2.12 4.56
CA CYS A 77 9.80 3.18 3.58
C CYS A 77 10.88 4.21 3.88
N ILE A 78 11.36 4.84 2.83
CA ILE A 78 12.26 5.98 2.92
C ILE A 78 11.71 7.09 2.05
N LEU A 79 11.58 8.26 2.64
CA LEU A 79 11.14 9.48 1.98
C LEU A 79 12.32 10.44 1.97
N ARG A 80 12.66 10.92 0.78
CA ARG A 80 13.82 11.79 0.55
C ARG A 80 13.45 12.97 -0.33
N GLY A 81 14.01 14.13 -0.01
CA GLY A 81 13.88 15.36 -0.78
C GLY A 81 14.92 15.45 -1.89
N SER A 82 15.01 16.60 -2.52
CA SER A 82 16.07 16.93 -3.49
C SER A 82 17.44 17.07 -2.84
N ASP A 83 17.49 17.29 -1.53
CA ASP A 83 18.68 17.44 -0.67
C ASP A 83 19.28 16.10 -0.21
N GLY A 84 18.56 14.99 -0.35
CA GLY A 84 19.06 13.62 -0.12
C GLY A 84 18.31 12.84 0.93
#